data_AF-A0A809YIG8-F1
#
_entry.id   AF-A0A809YIG8-F1
#
_cell.length_a   1.000
_cell.length_b   1.000
_cell.length_c   1.000
_cell.angle_alpha   90.00
_cell.angle_beta   90.00
_cell.angle_gamma   90.00
#
_symmetry.space_group_name_H-M   'P 1'
#
loop_
_entity.id
_entity.type
_entity.pdbx_description
1 polymer ?
#
loop_
_entity_poly.entity_id
_entity_poly.type
_entity_poly.pdbx_seq_one_letter_code
_entity_poly.pdbx_strand_id
1 'polypeptide(L)' 'MKVRPNRPEDQALAAQLAEACAGLSPLESALLIAEAMREVYGGTWKIAADGTGRFSIRTES' A
#
# COMPACT_ATOMS: atom_id res chain seq x y z
N MET A 1 14.20 -1.30 -12.53
CA MET A 1 13.90 -1.04 -11.11
C MET A 1 14.57 -2.13 -10.28
N LYS A 2 15.62 -1.81 -9.49
CA LYS A 2 16.24 -2.81 -8.61
C LYS A 2 15.32 -3.01 -7.40
N VAL A 3 14.72 -4.18 -7.27
CA VAL A 3 13.95 -4.56 -6.06
C VAL A 3 14.94 -4.55 -4.91
N ARG A 4 14.75 -3.68 -3.91
CA ARG A 4 15.60 -3.68 -2.71
C ARG A 4 15.43 -5.03 -2.01
N PRO A 5 16.51 -5.65 -1.53
CA PRO A 5 16.40 -6.90 -0.78
C PRO A 5 15.55 -6.66 0.46
N ASN A 6 14.58 -7.55 0.70
CA ASN A 6 13.68 -7.54 1.85
C ASN A 6 14.53 -7.54 3.13
N ARG A 7 14.65 -6.39 3.78
CA ARG A 7 15.36 -6.30 5.06
C ARG A 7 14.43 -6.80 6.18
N PRO A 8 14.96 -7.30 7.29
CA PRO A 8 14.13 -7.70 8.44
C PRO A 8 13.19 -6.60 8.93
N GLU A 9 13.64 -5.33 8.86
CA GLU A 9 12.84 -4.13 9.13
C GLU A 9 11.62 -3.98 8.18
N ASP A 10 11.75 -4.37 6.91
CA ASP A 10 10.65 -4.35 5.95
C ASP A 10 9.58 -5.41 6.27
N GLN A 11 10.00 -6.56 6.82
CA GLN A 11 9.07 -7.61 7.25
C GLN A 11 8.27 -7.21 8.50
N ALA A 12 8.93 -6.59 9.47
CA ALA A 12 8.26 -6.08 10.67
C ALA A 12 7.24 -4.99 10.31
N LEU A 13 7.61 -4.09 9.38
CA LEU A 13 6.69 -3.06 8.88
C LEU A 13 5.51 -3.67 8.10
N ALA A 14 5.77 -4.68 7.26
CA ALA A 14 4.72 -5.39 6.54
C ALA A 14 3.73 -6.11 7.49
N ALA A 15 4.23 -6.67 8.60
CA ALA A 15 3.39 -7.29 9.61
C ALA A 15 2.48 -6.26 10.31
N GLN A 16 3.03 -5.10 10.68
CA GLN A 16 2.25 -4.00 11.27
C GLN A 16 1.19 -3.46 10.30
N LEU A 17 1.53 -3.33 9.01
CA LEU A 17 0.58 -2.94 7.97
C LEU A 17 -0.53 -3.99 7.79
N ALA A 18 -0.18 -5.28 7.82
CA ALA A 18 -1.16 -6.36 7.72
C ALA A 18 -2.12 -6.37 8.92
N GLU A 19 -1.61 -6.10 10.13
CA GLU A 19 -2.42 -5.96 11.33
C GLU A 19 -3.32 -4.73 11.28
N ALA A 20 -2.82 -3.58 10.83
CA ALA A 20 -3.61 -2.37 10.65
C ALA A 20 -4.72 -2.52 9.60
N CYS A 21 -4.52 -3.42 8.62
CA CYS A 21 -5.51 -3.76 7.60
C CYS A 21 -6.39 -4.96 7.98
N ALA A 22 -6.23 -5.54 9.17
CA ALA A 22 -6.98 -6.73 9.56
C ALA A 22 -8.48 -6.45 9.62
N GLY A 23 -9.27 -7.28 8.94
CA GLY A 23 -10.73 -7.12 8.86
C GLY A 23 -11.21 -6.13 7.80
N LEU A 24 -10.31 -5.41 7.12
CA LEU A 24 -10.64 -4.56 5.98
C LEU A 24 -10.71 -5.38 4.68
N SER A 25 -11.61 -4.97 3.79
CA SER A 25 -11.61 -5.46 2.41
C SER A 25 -10.35 -4.97 1.66
N PRO A 26 -9.93 -5.64 0.57
CA PRO A 26 -8.79 -5.20 -0.22
C PRO A 26 -8.89 -3.74 -0.73
N LEU A 27 -10.10 -3.26 -1.00
CA LEU A 27 -10.34 -1.87 -1.40
C LEU A 27 -10.14 -0.90 -0.23
N GLU A 28 -10.70 -1.20 0.95
CA GLU A 28 -10.54 -0.37 2.15
C GLU A 28 -9.07 -0.28 2.56
N SER A 29 -8.36 -1.40 2.54
CA SER A 29 -6.91 -1.43 2.78
C SER A 29 -6.15 -0.57 1.76
N ALA A 30 -6.51 -0.63 0.48
CA ALA A 30 -5.88 0.18 -0.56
C ALA A 30 -6.15 1.69 -0.36
N LEU A 31 -7.36 2.06 0.05
CA LEU A 31 -7.72 3.45 0.36
C LEU A 31 -6.94 3.97 1.56
N LEU A 32 -6.87 3.19 2.65
CA LEU A 32 -6.13 3.54 3.85
C LEU A 32 -4.63 3.76 3.55
N ILE A 33 -4.03 2.83 2.79
CA ILE A 33 -2.62 2.95 2.40
C ILE A 33 -2.41 4.18 1.51
N ALA A 34 -3.29 4.44 0.53
CA ALA A 34 -3.16 5.61 -0.33
C ALA A 34 -3.27 6.93 0.44
N GLU A 35 -4.13 6.99 1.45
CA GLU A 35 -4.26 8.15 2.34
C GLU A 35 -3.00 8.36 3.18
N ALA A 36 -2.47 7.29 3.80
CA ALA A 36 -1.21 7.35 4.54
C ALA A 36 -0.03 7.80 3.64
N MET A 37 0.02 7.30 2.39
CA MET A 37 1.04 7.70 1.42
C MET A 37 0.93 9.20 1.07
N ARG A 38 -0.30 9.72 0.91
CA ARG A 38 -0.54 11.15 0.68
C ARG A 38 -0.13 11.99 1.88
N GLU A 39 -0.39 11.55 3.10
CA GLU A 39 -0.02 12.29 4.32
C GLU A 39 1.51 12.34 4.51
N VAL A 40 2.19 11.21 4.31
CA VAL A 40 3.64 11.10 4.55
C VAL A 40 4.46 11.72 3.41
N TYR A 41 4.09 11.47 2.17
CA TYR A 41 4.89 11.84 0.99
C TYR A 41 4.29 12.98 0.16
N GLY A 42 3.05 13.40 0.45
CA GLY A 42 2.31 14.36 -0.39
C GLY A 42 1.91 13.78 -1.75
N GLY A 43 1.49 14.66 -2.66
CA GLY A 43 1.19 14.32 -4.06
C GLY A 43 -0.16 13.62 -4.29
N THR A 44 -0.40 13.27 -5.55
CA THR A 44 -1.62 12.57 -5.98
C THR A 44 -1.31 11.10 -6.23
N TRP A 45 -2.15 10.22 -5.68
CA TRP A 45 -2.01 8.77 -5.77
C TRP A 45 -3.25 8.16 -6.42
N LYS A 46 -3.04 7.30 -7.41
CA LYS A 46 -4.10 6.55 -8.09
C LYS A 46 -4.16 5.12 -7.56
N ILE A 47 -5.38 4.66 -7.34
CA ILE A 47 -5.69 3.27 -7.01
C ILE A 47 -6.31 2.62 -8.25
N ALA A 48 -5.75 1.51 -8.70
CA ALA A 48 -6.28 0.72 -9.79
C ALA A 48 -6.50 -0.73 -9.35
N ALA A 49 -7.68 -1.27 -9.63
CA ALA A 49 -7.96 -2.69 -9.49
C ALA A 49 -7.57 -3.43 -10.78
N ASP A 50 -6.88 -4.55 -10.64
CA ASP A 50 -6.92 -5.57 -11.68
C ASP A 50 -8.06 -6.55 -11.33
N GLY A 51 -8.75 -7.10 -12.33
CA GLY A 51 -9.96 -7.93 -12.14
C GLY A 51 -9.77 -9.21 -11.30
N THR A 52 -8.60 -9.41 -10.69
CA THR A 52 -8.27 -10.51 -9.77
C THR A 52 -8.49 -10.15 -8.30
N GLY A 53 -8.98 -8.94 -8.02
CA GLY A 53 -9.16 -8.45 -6.65
C GLY A 53 -7.88 -7.86 -6.04
N ARG A 54 -6.83 -7.67 -6.85
CA ARG A 54 -5.63 -6.94 -6.44
C ARG A 54 -5.79 -5.46 -6.75
N PHE A 55 -5.39 -4.64 -5.79
CA PHE A 55 -5.31 -3.19 -5.92
C PHE A 55 -3.84 -2.77 -6.02
N SER A 56 -3.58 -1.81 -6.89
CA SER A 56 -2.24 -1.22 -7.07
C SER A 56 -2.33 0.29 -6.88
N ILE A 57 -1.40 0.82 -6.08
CA ILE A 57 -1.31 2.25 -5.73
C ILE A 57 -0.09 2.81 -6.44
N ARG A 58 -0.27 3.90 -7.21
CA ARG A 58 0.80 4.52 -8.00
C ARG A 58 0.74 6.04 -7.90
N THR A 59 1.90 6.70 -7.94
CA THR A 59 1.98 8.16 -8.04
C THR A 59 1.42 8.61 -9.38
N GLU A 60 0.66 9.71 -9.39
CA GLU A 60 0.38 10.43 -10.63
C GLU A 60 1.58 11.32 -10.97
N SER A 61 2.14 11.14 -12.18
CA SER A 61 3.31 11.87 -12.67
C SER A 61 2.89 13.14 -13.40
#